data_AF-A0A661S6I4-F1
#
_entry.id   AF-A0A661S6I4-F1
#
_cell.length_a   1.000
_cell.length_b   1.000
_cell.length_c   1.000
_cell.angle_alpha   90.00
_cell.angle_beta   90.00
_cell.angle_gamma   90.00
#
_symmetry.space_group_name_H-M   'P 1'
#
loop_
_entity.id
_entity.type
_entity.pdbx_description
1 polymer ?
#
loop_
_entity_poly.entity_id
_entity_poly.type
_entity_poly.pdbx_seq_one_letter_code
_entity_poly.pdbx_strand_id
1 'polypeptide(L)' 'PDEMLHELRTMIAHTNLCRGLFHANHASNYLPIKAKLPKEKDATLKLIDQALAGKVALKPEWQRAL' A
#
# COMPACT_ATOMS: atom_id res chain seq x y z
N PRO A 1 6.16 -5.53 10.14
CA PRO A 1 5.80 -4.59 9.06
C PRO A 1 5.61 -5.32 7.73
N ASP A 2 6.50 -6.27 7.43
CA ASP A 2 6.54 -7.02 6.17
C ASP A 2 5.28 -7.85 5.90
N GLU A 3 4.73 -8.53 6.90
CA GLU A 3 3.46 -9.28 6.79
C GLU A 3 2.31 -8.38 6.30
N MET A 4 2.16 -7.20 6.92
CA MET A 4 1.15 -6.21 6.51
C MET A 4 1.39 -5.68 5.09
N LEU A 5 2.65 -5.47 4.68
CA LEU A 5 2.98 -5.09 3.30
C LEU A 5 2.62 -6.21 2.30
N HIS A 6 2.86 -7.48 2.65
CA HIS A 6 2.46 -8.63 1.83
C HIS A 6 0.93 -8.74 1.71
N GLU A 7 0.18 -8.48 2.80
CA GLU A 7 -1.28 -8.41 2.77
C GLU A 7 -1.77 -7.30 1.84
N LEU A 8 -1.25 -6.07 1.99
CA LEU A 8 -1.60 -4.95 1.10
C LEU A 8 -1.31 -5.26 -0.37
N ARG A 9 -0.17 -5.86 -0.66
CA ARG A 9 0.20 -6.27 -2.02
C ARG A 9 -0.84 -7.25 -2.57
N THR A 10 -1.23 -8.23 -1.77
CA THR A 10 -2.22 -9.26 -2.14
C THR A 10 -3.58 -8.64 -2.38
N MET A 11 -4.04 -7.73 -1.49
CA MET A 11 -5.29 -7.00 -1.65
C MET A 11 -5.31 -6.23 -2.97
N ILE A 12 -4.28 -5.44 -3.28
CA ILE A 12 -4.24 -4.63 -4.51
C ILE A 12 -4.13 -5.51 -5.75
N ALA A 13 -3.33 -6.59 -5.70
CA ALA A 13 -3.18 -7.53 -6.81
C ALA A 13 -4.52 -8.17 -7.21
N HIS A 14 -5.36 -8.51 -6.22
CA HIS A 14 -6.65 -9.16 -6.46
C HIS A 14 -7.84 -8.21 -6.50
N THR A 15 -7.66 -6.93 -6.14
CA THR A 15 -8.71 -5.91 -6.25
C THR A 15 -8.81 -5.43 -7.70
N ASN A 16 -9.99 -5.60 -8.29
CA ASN A 16 -10.32 -5.08 -9.61
C ASN A 16 -11.48 -4.09 -9.46
N LEU A 17 -11.19 -2.80 -9.66
CA LEU A 17 -12.19 -1.75 -9.65
C LEU A 17 -12.25 -1.08 -11.01
N CYS A 18 -13.45 -0.64 -11.39
CA CYS A 18 -13.68 0.20 -12.55
C CYS A 18 -13.82 1.65 -12.09
N ARG A 19 -12.80 2.49 -12.33
CA ARG A 19 -12.76 3.89 -11.87
C ARG A 19 -12.89 4.04 -10.34
N GLY A 20 -12.24 3.15 -9.59
CA GLY A 20 -12.31 3.11 -8.13
C GLY A 20 -11.06 3.68 -7.44
N LEU A 21 -11.21 4.06 -6.18
CA LEU A 21 -10.11 4.47 -5.30
C LEU A 21 -9.85 3.38 -4.27
N PHE A 22 -8.59 2.99 -4.14
CA PHE A 22 -8.10 2.12 -3.07
C PHE A 22 -7.27 2.95 -2.09
N HIS A 23 -7.73 3.06 -0.85
CA HIS A 23 -7.06 3.80 0.21
C HIS A 23 -6.72 2.84 1.34
N ALA A 24 -5.45 2.84 1.75
CA ALA A 24 -5.00 2.17 2.97
C ALA A 24 -4.33 3.22 3.86
N ASN A 25 -5.16 3.98 4.57
CA ASN A 25 -4.76 5.09 5.43
C ASN A 25 -4.93 4.81 6.93
N HIS A 26 -5.33 3.60 7.31
CA HIS A 26 -5.55 3.21 8.71
C HIS A 26 -4.29 3.41 9.55
N ALA A 27 -4.45 3.79 10.83
CA ALA A 27 -3.36 3.91 11.81
C ALA A 27 -2.39 2.72 11.79
N SER A 28 -2.87 1.51 11.50
CA SER A 28 -1.99 0.34 11.48
C SER A 28 -1.02 0.30 10.27
N ASN A 29 -1.11 1.21 9.31
CA ASN A 29 -0.36 1.10 8.07
C ASN A 29 1.00 1.82 8.11
N TYR A 30 2.06 1.07 7.82
CA TYR A 30 3.44 1.56 7.70
C TYR A 30 3.71 2.25 6.36
N LEU A 31 2.88 1.99 5.34
CA LEU A 31 2.99 2.57 4.01
C LEU A 31 1.64 3.16 3.58
N PRO A 32 1.43 4.48 3.64
CA PRO A 32 0.16 5.07 3.22
C PRO A 32 -0.03 4.87 1.71
N ILE A 33 -1.13 4.23 1.32
CA ILE A 33 -1.47 3.98 -0.09
C ILE A 33 -2.74 4.72 -0.48
N LYS A 34 -2.68 5.40 -1.63
CA LYS A 34 -3.82 5.98 -2.33
C LYS A 34 -3.64 5.69 -3.82
N ALA A 35 -4.49 4.83 -4.38
CA ALA A 35 -4.39 4.38 -5.76
C ALA A 35 -5.74 4.46 -6.49
N LYS A 36 -5.74 5.03 -7.70
CA LYS A 36 -6.85 5.00 -8.66
C LYS A 36 -6.75 3.76 -9.51
N LEU A 37 -7.64 2.80 -9.31
CA LEU A 37 -7.67 1.55 -10.06
C LEU A 37 -8.59 1.66 -11.30
N PRO A 38 -8.20 1.06 -12.45
CA PRO A 38 -7.02 0.20 -12.63
C PRO A 38 -5.71 0.94 -12.95
N LYS A 39 -5.78 2.25 -13.24
CA LYS A 39 -4.66 3.04 -13.81
C LYS A 39 -3.37 2.97 -12.99
N GLU A 40 -3.46 3.01 -11.67
CA GLU A 40 -2.32 3.09 -10.76
C GLU A 40 -1.94 1.73 -10.12
N LYS A 41 -2.57 0.63 -10.56
CA LYS A 41 -2.39 -0.71 -9.96
C LYS A 41 -0.92 -1.16 -9.97
N ASP A 42 -0.31 -1.16 -11.15
CA ASP A 42 1.07 -1.62 -11.35
C ASP A 42 2.08 -0.74 -10.58
N ALA A 43 1.91 0.58 -10.66
CA ALA A 43 2.75 1.53 -9.92
C ALA A 43 2.65 1.32 -8.40
N THR A 44 1.45 1.02 -7.90
CA THR A 44 1.24 0.77 -6.47
C THR A 44 1.85 -0.56 -6.01
N LEU A 45 1.76 -1.62 -6.84
CA LEU A 45 2.43 -2.89 -6.55
C LEU A 45 3.95 -2.72 -6.49
N LYS A 46 4.54 -1.98 -7.44
CA LYS A 46 5.97 -1.66 -7.44
C LYS A 46 6.40 -0.87 -6.19
N LEU A 47 5.59 0.07 -5.72
CA LEU A 47 5.86 0.81 -4.48
C LEU A 47 5.93 -0.14 -3.28
N ILE A 48 5.00 -1.09 -3.18
CA ILE A 48 4.99 -2.08 -2.09
C ILE A 48 6.21 -3.01 -2.19
N ASP A 49 6.58 -3.45 -3.40
CA ASP A 49 7.76 -4.28 -3.62
C ASP A 49 9.06 -3.54 -3.23
N GLN A 50 9.14 -2.23 -3.49
CA GLN A 50 10.26 -1.40 -3.04
C GLN A 50 10.29 -1.23 -1.52
N ALA A 51 9.12 -1.10 -0.87
CA ALA A 51 9.02 -1.03 0.59
C ALA A 51 9.44 -2.36 1.26
N LEU A 52 9.02 -3.50 0.70
CA LEU A 52 9.47 -4.84 1.12
C LEU A 52 11.00 -5.01 0.94
N ALA A 53 11.57 -4.42 -0.11
CA ALA A 53 13.01 -4.42 -0.33
C ALA A 53 13.78 -3.42 0.56
N GLY A 54 13.12 -2.72 1.48
CA GLY A 54 13.73 -1.70 2.34
C GLY A 54 14.19 -0.44 1.60
N LYS A 55 13.74 -0.23 0.36
CA LYS A 55 14.13 0.91 -0.49
C LYS A 55 13.23 2.14 -0.28
N VAL A 56 12.14 1.98 0.46
CA VAL A 56 11.20 3.05 0.81
C VAL A 56 11.15 3.16 2.32
N ALA A 57 11.28 4.37 2.84
CA ALA A 57 11.12 4.63 4.26
C ALA A 57 9.66 4.39 4.67
N LEU A 58 9.46 3.51 5.66
CA LEU A 58 8.17 3.30 6.29
C LEU A 58 7.88 4.40 7.31
N LYS A 59 6.60 4.67 7.56
CA LYS A 59 6.22 5.58 8.65
C LYS A 59 6.70 5.02 9.99
N PRO A 60 7.39 5.82 10.81
CA PRO A 60 7.77 5.40 12.15
C PRO A 60 6.52 5.26 13.03
N GLU A 61 6.59 4.44 14.07
CA GLU A 61 5.40 4.05 14.84
C GLU A 61 4.64 5.22 15.46
N TRP A 62 5.34 6.26 15.89
CA TRP A 62 4.75 7.45 16.50
C TRP A 62 4.03 8.37 15.49
N GLN A 63 4.19 8.15 14.17
CA GLN A 63 3.49 8.89 13.11
C GLN A 63 2.30 8.12 12.51
N ARG A 64 1.98 6.96 13.07
CA ARG A 64 0.82 6.15 12.70
C ARG A 64 -0.43 6.74 13.37
N ALA A 65 -1.17 7.57 12.63
CA ALA A 65 -2.46 8.13 13.06
C ALA A 65 -3.62 7.55 12.24
N LEU A 66 -4.83 7.53 12.84
CA LEU A 66 -6.07 6.91 12.35
C LEU A 66 -6.49 7.32 10.93
#